data_AF-A0A7C3MAW9-F1
#
_entry.id   AF-A0A7C3MAW9-F1
#
_cell.length_a   1.000
_cell.length_b   1.000
_cell.length_c   1.000
_cell.angle_alpha   90.00
_cell.angle_beta   90.00
_cell.angle_gamma   90.00
#
_symmetry.space_group_name_H-M   'P 1'
#
loop_
_entity.id
_entity.type
_entity.pdbx_description
1 polymer ?
#
loop_
_entity_poly.entity_id
_entity_poly.type
_entity_poly.pdbx_seq_one_letter_code
_entity_poly.pdbx_strand_id
1 'polypeptide(L)'
;MSYFYILTLILTAVYLLIGGGFIIYIYDTYKRTKQEFLIYLSIGFFLLIVGAALPVLTFVANVLDMSLVVVAILMQIAGLSSIFYSIVR
;
A
#
# COMPACT_ATOMS: atom_id res chain seq x y z
N MET A 1 10.69 -24.62 6.09
CA MET A 1 10.25 -23.21 6.23
C MET A 1 9.88 -22.97 7.69
N SER A 2 10.45 -21.96 8.35
CA SER A 2 10.09 -21.66 9.75
C SER A 2 8.63 -21.17 9.83
N TYR A 3 7.93 -21.55 10.89
CA TYR A 3 6.53 -21.15 11.19
C TYR A 3 6.29 -19.65 10.99
N PHE A 4 7.27 -18.82 11.39
CA PHE A 4 7.19 -17.37 11.25
C PHE A 4 7.09 -16.90 9.79
N TYR A 5 7.76 -17.55 8.83
CA TYR A 5 7.66 -17.15 7.41
C TYR A 5 6.27 -17.40 6.85
N ILE A 6 5.66 -18.53 7.20
CA ILE A 6 4.31 -18.89 6.76
C ILE A 6 3.30 -17.89 7.34
N LEU A 7 3.43 -17.58 8.63
CA LEU A 7 2.60 -16.58 9.30
C LEU A 7 2.75 -15.20 8.65
N THR A 8 3.98 -14.77 8.38
CA THR A 8 4.24 -13.49 7.69
C THR A 8 3.56 -13.44 6.32
N LEU A 9 3.65 -14.49 5.50
CA LEU A 9 2.97 -14.53 4.20
C LEU A 9 1.45 -14.43 4.31
N ILE A 10 0.85 -15.15 5.26
CA ILE A 10 -0.61 -15.10 5.49
C ILE A 10 -1.01 -13.69 5.90
N LEU A 11 -0.29 -13.09 6.86
CA LEU A 11 -0.57 -11.73 7.31
C LEU A 11 -0.38 -10.69 6.20
N THR A 12 0.66 -10.82 5.37
CA THR A 12 0.87 -9.94 4.22
C THR A 12 -0.23 -10.10 3.17
N ALA A 13 -0.70 -11.33 2.92
CA ALA A 13 -1.81 -11.57 2.00
C ALA A 13 -3.11 -10.94 2.53
N VAL A 14 -3.42 -11.12 3.81
CA VAL A 14 -4.60 -10.49 4.46
C VAL A 14 -4.49 -8.96 4.40
N TYR A 15 -3.30 -8.41 4.70
CA TYR A 15 -3.04 -6.98 4.60
C TYR A 15 -3.28 -6.44 3.20
N LEU A 16 -2.77 -7.11 2.16
CA LEU A 16 -2.96 -6.71 0.77
C LEU A 16 -4.41 -6.83 0.31
N LEU A 17 -5.15 -7.84 0.78
CA LEU A 17 -6.58 -8.01 0.46
C LEU A 17 -7.43 -6.90 1.09
N ILE A 18 -7.21 -6.62 2.38
CA ILE A 18 -7.92 -5.55 3.08
C ILE A 18 -7.57 -4.20 2.46
N GLY A 19 -6.28 -3.95 2.24
CA GLY A 19 -5.80 -2.71 1.62
C GLY A 19 -6.31 -2.53 0.20
N GLY A 20 -6.24 -3.58 -0.63
CA GLY A 20 -6.76 -3.57 -2.00
C GLY A 20 -8.26 -3.34 -2.06
N GLY A 21 -9.04 -4.01 -1.20
CA GLY A 21 -10.48 -3.79 -1.08
C GLY A 21 -10.82 -2.36 -0.68
N PHE A 22 -10.05 -1.78 0.24
CA PHE A 22 -10.22 -0.39 0.67
C PHE A 22 -9.94 0.62 -0.46
N ILE A 23 -8.86 0.41 -1.23
CA ILE A 23 -8.54 1.24 -2.42
C ILE A 23 -9.67 1.17 -3.45
N ILE A 24 -10.17 -0.04 -3.75
CA ILE A 24 -11.27 -0.23 -4.70
C ILE A 24 -12.53 0.49 -4.20
N TYR A 25 -12.84 0.39 -2.91
CA TYR A 25 -14.00 1.05 -2.33
C TYR A 25 -13.94 2.58 -2.43
N ILE A 26 -12.77 3.18 -2.18
CA ILE A 26 -12.55 4.62 -2.37
C ILE A 26 -12.76 5.00 -3.84
N TYR A 27 -12.19 4.23 -4.75
CA TYR A 27 -12.31 4.48 -6.19
C TYR A 27 -13.75 4.33 -6.71
N ASP A 28 -14.51 3.36 -6.21
CA ASP A 28 -15.93 3.21 -6.55
C ASP A 28 -16.77 4.35 -5.95
N THR A 29 -16.42 4.83 -4.77
CA THR A 29 -17.02 6.04 -4.18
C THR A 29 -16.74 7.25 -5.06
N TYR A 30 -15.50 7.41 -5.54
CA TYR A 30 -15.15 8.45 -6.51
C TYR A 30 -16.02 8.39 -7.78
N LYS A 31 -16.23 7.20 -8.36
CA LYS A 31 -17.08 7.06 -9.55
C LYS A 31 -18.51 7.57 -9.32
N ARG A 32 -19.03 7.43 -8.10
CA ARG A 32 -20.38 7.85 -7.71
C ARG A 32 -20.46 9.34 -7.36
N THR A 33 -19.52 9.87 -6.58
CA THR A 33 -19.55 11.26 -6.10
C THR A 33 -18.87 12.25 -7.04
N LYS A 34 -17.98 11.77 -7.92
CA LYS A 34 -17.12 12.55 -8.81
C LYS A 34 -16.19 13.55 -8.10
N GLN A 35 -15.96 13.36 -6.80
CA GLN A 35 -15.07 14.20 -6.02
C GLN A 35 -13.60 13.86 -6.28
N GLU A 36 -12.87 14.75 -6.94
CA GLU A 36 -11.48 14.52 -7.39
C GLU A 36 -10.53 14.13 -6.26
N PHE A 37 -10.75 14.64 -5.04
CA PHE A 37 -9.91 14.32 -3.88
C PHE A 37 -9.84 12.82 -3.58
N LEU A 38 -10.92 12.07 -3.86
CA LEU A 38 -10.97 10.63 -3.64
C LEU A 38 -9.99 9.86 -4.55
N ILE A 39 -9.65 10.38 -5.73
CA ILE A 39 -8.60 9.78 -6.57
C ILE A 39 -7.25 9.89 -5.88
N TYR A 40 -6.88 11.09 -5.42
CA TYR A 40 -5.61 11.31 -4.73
C TYR A 40 -5.52 10.50 -3.43
N LEU A 41 -6.65 10.35 -2.74
CA LEU A 41 -6.76 9.48 -1.56
C LEU A 41 -6.51 8.02 -1.93
N SER A 42 -7.16 7.51 -2.98
CA SER A 42 -7.00 6.14 -3.47
C SER A 42 -5.55 5.84 -3.90
N ILE A 43 -4.91 6.76 -4.63
CA ILE A 43 -3.50 6.63 -5.05
C ILE A 43 -2.58 6.64 -3.83
N GLY A 44 -2.87 7.52 -2.87
CA GLY A 44 -2.08 7.62 -1.64
C GLY A 44 -2.10 6.32 -0.82
N PHE A 45 -3.28 5.74 -0.64
CA PHE A 45 -3.43 4.43 0.00
C PHE A 45 -2.75 3.31 -0.79
N PHE A 46 -2.85 3.31 -2.11
CA PHE A 46 -2.14 2.34 -2.94
C PHE A 46 -0.62 2.37 -2.71
N LEU A 47 -0.01 3.55 -2.75
CA LEU A 47 1.43 3.71 -2.55
C LEU A 47 1.86 3.29 -1.14
N LEU A 48 1.08 3.62 -0.11
CA LEU A 48 1.32 3.19 1.27
C LEU A 48 1.23 1.67 1.43
N ILE A 49 0.16 1.07 0.91
CA ILE A 49 -0.11 -0.37 1.07
C ILE A 49 0.95 -1.19 0.35
N VAL A 50 1.24 -0.87 -0.91
CA VAL A 50 2.26 -1.57 -1.69
C VAL A 50 3.66 -1.31 -1.13
N GLY A 51 3.96 -0.06 -0.76
CA GLY A 51 5.24 0.30 -0.15
C GLY A 51 5.51 -0.44 1.15
N ALA A 52 4.51 -0.63 2.01
CA ALA A 52 4.67 -1.38 3.25
C ALA A 52 4.83 -2.90 3.03
N ALA A 53 4.15 -3.47 2.02
CA ALA A 53 4.20 -4.91 1.75
C ALA A 53 5.48 -5.35 1.01
N LEU A 54 6.07 -4.49 0.18
CA LEU A 54 7.23 -4.79 -0.66
C LEU A 54 8.46 -5.35 0.11
N PRO A 55 8.94 -4.71 1.19
CA PRO A 55 10.07 -5.23 1.97
C PRO A 55 9.76 -6.58 2.61
N VAL A 56 8.52 -6.79 3.05
CA VAL A 56 8.09 -8.02 3.70
C VAL A 56 8.09 -9.18 2.70
N LEU A 57 7.53 -8.96 1.50
CA LEU A 57 7.50 -9.97 0.44
C LEU A 57 8.91 -10.34 -0.04
N THR A 58 9.77 -9.35 -0.22
CA THR A 58 11.15 -9.56 -0.70
C THR A 58 12.04 -10.19 0.36
N PHE A 59 11.81 -9.90 1.64
CA PHE A 59 12.43 -10.60 2.76
C PHE A 59 12.07 -12.09 2.78
N VAL A 60 10.77 -12.43 2.67
CA VAL A 60 10.35 -13.84 2.67
C VAL A 60 10.85 -14.59 1.42
N ALA A 61 10.95 -13.91 0.28
CA ALA A 61 11.47 -14.49 -0.95
C ALA A 61 13.01 -14.66 -0.96
N ASN A 62 13.73 -14.23 0.08
CA ASN A 62 15.20 -14.17 0.12
C ASN A 62 15.83 -13.35 -1.02
N VAL A 63 15.14 -12.30 -1.47
CA VAL A 63 15.61 -11.37 -2.53
C VAL A 63 15.64 -9.93 -2.02
N LEU A 64 15.69 -9.75 -0.70
CA LEU A 64 15.69 -8.43 -0.09
C LEU A 64 16.99 -7.69 -0.42
N ASP A 65 16.85 -6.55 -1.09
CA ASP A 65 17.92 -5.60 -1.35
C ASP A 65 17.59 -4.30 -0.61
N MET A 66 18.62 -3.65 -0.04
CA MET A 66 18.51 -2.33 0.59
C MET A 66 17.89 -1.30 -0.37
N SER A 67 18.15 -1.43 -1.67
CA SER A 67 17.56 -0.61 -2.73
C SER A 67 16.03 -0.70 -2.75
N LEU A 68 15.46 -1.90 -2.53
CA LEU A 68 14.01 -2.11 -2.48
C LEU A 68 13.39 -1.51 -1.21
N VAL A 69 14.13 -1.51 -0.10
CA VAL A 69 13.71 -0.84 1.14
C VAL A 69 13.63 0.67 0.92
N VAL A 70 14.61 1.27 0.24
CA VAL A 70 14.59 2.69 -0.10
C VAL A 70 13.40 3.02 -1.01
N VAL A 71 13.15 2.22 -2.05
CA VAL A 71 11.98 2.41 -2.93
C VAL A 71 10.67 2.30 -2.14
N ALA A 72 10.55 1.32 -1.25
CA ALA A 72 9.39 1.15 -0.39
C ALA A 72 9.15 2.36 0.54
N ILE A 73 10.21 2.97 1.08
CA ILE A 73 10.12 4.19 1.89
C ILE A 73 9.68 5.37 1.02
N LEU A 74 10.24 5.53 -0.18
CA LEU A 74 9.84 6.59 -1.11
C LEU A 74 8.37 6.47 -1.53
N MET A 75 7.89 5.24 -1.78
CA MET A 75 6.48 4.98 -2.05
C MET A 75 5.60 5.39 -0.86
N GLN A 76 6.01 5.06 0.36
CA GLN A 76 5.25 5.44 1.55
C GLN A 76 5.21 6.97 1.75
N ILE A 77 6.33 7.67 1.55
CA ILE A 77 6.39 9.14 1.59
C ILE A 77 5.47 9.76 0.54
N ALA A 78 5.52 9.25 -0.70
CA ALA A 78 4.65 9.70 -1.77
C ALA A 78 3.16 9.42 -1.45
N GLY A 79 2.88 8.26 -0.86
CA GLY A 79 1.53 7.88 -0.43
C GLY A 79 0.97 8.82 0.64
N LEU A 80 1.73 9.06 1.71
CA LEU A 80 1.38 10.02 2.77
C LEU A 80 1.16 11.43 2.21
N SER A 81 2.03 11.87 1.30
CA SER A 81 1.92 13.19 0.65
C SER A 81 0.64 13.30 -0.17
N SER A 82 0.29 12.24 -0.92
CA SER A 82 -0.95 12.20 -1.72
C SER A 82 -2.21 12.20 -0.86
N ILE A 83 -2.20 11.49 0.27
CA ILE A 83 -3.30 11.53 1.25
C ILE A 83 -3.42 12.92 1.85
N PHE A 84 -2.32 13.52 2.30
CA PHE A 84 -2.33 14.87 2.86
C PHE A 84 -2.88 15.88 1.84
N TYR A 85 -2.41 15.82 0.60
CA TYR A 85 -2.90 16.65 -0.49
C TYR A 85 -4.40 16.49 -0.74
N SER A 86 -4.92 15.26 -0.65
CA SER A 86 -6.34 14.97 -0.83
C SER A 86 -7.25 15.54 0.26
N ILE A 87 -6.70 15.88 1.44
CA ILE A 87 -7.48 16.44 2.55
C ILE A 87 -7.44 17.97 2.53
N VAL A 88 -6.30 18.55 2.14
CA VAL A 88 -6.07 20.00 2.16
C VAL A 88 -6.76 20.71 0.98
N ARG A 89 -6.98 20.01 -0.13
CA ARG A 89 -7.59 20.56 -1.35
C ARG A 89 -9.07 20.19 -1.48
#